data_AF-A0A1A8QAT7-F1
#
_entry.id   AF-A0A1A8QAT7-F1
#
_cell.length_a   1.000
_cell.length_b   1.000
_cell.length_c   1.000
_cell.angle_alpha   90.00
_cell.angle_beta   90.00
_cell.angle_gamma   90.00
#
_symmetry.space_group_name_H-M   'P 1'
#
loop_
_entity.id
_entity.type
_entity.pdbx_description
1 polymer ?
#
loop_
_entity_poly.entity_id
_entity_poly.type
_entity_poly.pdbx_seq_one_letter_code
_entity_poly.pdbx_strand_id
1 'polypeptide(L)' 'YECNTTFGNEVYSVLRRAKAQGRSVGIVTTTRVQHASPAAAYAHSVSRSWYSDADLPSSAHRHGCVDIATQLVT' A
#
# COMPACT_ATOMS: atom_id res chain seq x y z
N TYR A 1 4.13 9.83 11.39
CA TYR A 1 2.97 9.34 10.63
C TYR A 1 2.10 8.56 11.57
N GLU A 2 0.84 8.95 11.71
CA GLU A 2 -0.11 8.31 12.64
C GLU A 2 -0.84 7.19 11.91
N CYS A 3 -0.43 5.94 12.17
CA CYS A 3 -0.95 4.74 11.50
C CYS A 3 -2.49 4.65 11.53
N ASN A 4 -3.09 4.96 12.68
CA ASN A 4 -4.53 4.92 12.88
C ASN A 4 -5.32 5.79 11.90
N THR A 5 -4.71 6.84 11.33
CA THR A 5 -5.36 7.72 10.35
C THR A 5 -5.53 7.09 8.98
N THR A 6 -4.90 5.95 8.69
CA THR A 6 -5.16 5.20 7.45
C THR A 6 -6.60 4.69 7.42
N PHE A 7 -7.07 4.10 8.53
CA PHE A 7 -8.34 3.38 8.59
C PHE A 7 -9.55 4.32 8.46
N GLY A 8 -10.38 4.07 7.45
CA GLY A 8 -11.55 4.88 7.11
C GLY A 8 -11.27 6.03 6.14
N ASN A 9 -9.99 6.30 5.83
CA ASN A 9 -9.58 7.34 4.88
C ASN A 9 -8.99 6.76 3.58
N GLU A 10 -9.12 5.45 3.37
CA GLU A 10 -8.64 4.79 2.17
C GLU A 10 -9.48 5.16 0.94
N VAL A 11 -8.80 5.36 -0.19
CA VAL A 11 -9.44 5.61 -1.48
C VAL A 11 -8.97 4.60 -2.51
N TYR A 12 -9.92 3.95 -3.19
CA TYR A 12 -9.61 2.87 -4.11
C TYR A 12 -9.15 3.36 -5.49
N SER A 13 -8.00 2.82 -5.94
CA SER A 13 -7.44 3.12 -7.25
C SER A 13 -8.34 2.64 -8.40
N VAL A 14 -8.12 3.19 -9.61
CA VAL A 14 -8.76 2.65 -10.83
C VAL A 14 -8.34 1.20 -11.08
N LEU A 15 -7.09 0.84 -10.76
CA LEU A 15 -6.58 -0.52 -10.93
C LEU A 15 -7.36 -1.52 -10.04
N ARG A 16 -7.62 -1.15 -8.78
CA ARG A 16 -8.44 -1.95 -7.87
C ARG A 16 -9.86 -2.13 -8.41
N ARG A 17 -10.47 -1.06 -8.93
CA ARG A 17 -11.81 -1.11 -9.55
C ARG A 17 -11.85 -1.99 -10.80
N ALA A 18 -10.83 -1.92 -11.66
CA ALA A 18 -10.73 -2.78 -12.84
C ALA A 18 -10.61 -4.27 -12.45
N LYS A 19 -9.78 -4.59 -11.45
CA LYS A 19 -9.66 -5.95 -10.93
C LYS A 19 -10.96 -6.47 -10.34
N ALA A 20 -11.70 -5.63 -9.61
CA ALA A 20 -13.02 -5.98 -9.07
C ALA A 20 -14.06 -6.30 -10.16
N GLN A 21 -13.89 -5.76 -11.37
CA GLN A 21 -14.71 -6.08 -12.55
C GLN A 21 -14.20 -7.30 -13.34
N GLY A 22 -13.28 -8.09 -12.78
CA GLY A 22 -12.75 -9.29 -13.42
C GLY A 22 -11.70 -9.04 -14.51
N ARG A 23 -11.21 -7.80 -14.67
CA ARG A 23 -10.16 -7.49 -15.65
C ARG A 23 -8.78 -7.89 -15.13
N SER A 24 -7.89 -8.30 -16.02
CA SER A 24 -6.46 -8.42 -15.73
C SER A 24 -5.85 -7.05 -15.47
N VAL A 25 -4.92 -6.99 -14.52
CA VAL A 25 -4.21 -5.77 -14.11
C VAL A 25 -2.72 -6.06 -13.96
N GLY A 26 -1.89 -5.04 -14.14
CA GLY A 26 -0.44 -5.16 -14.00
C GLY A 26 0.20 -3.81 -13.70
N ILE A 27 1.33 -3.84 -13.02
CA ILE A 27 2.14 -2.68 -12.66
C ILE A 27 3.55 -2.93 -13.18
N VAL A 28 4.07 -2.01 -14.01
CA VAL A 28 5.43 -2.07 -14.54
C VAL A 28 6.13 -0.77 -14.20
N THR A 29 7.33 -0.86 -13.65
CA THR A 29 8.13 0.29 -13.26
C THR A 29 9.61 -0.06 -13.33
N THR A 30 10.47 0.95 -13.49
CA THR A 30 11.92 0.82 -13.34
C THR A 30 12.38 1.04 -11.89
N THR A 31 11.47 1.48 -11.02
CA THR A 31 11.72 1.66 -9.58
C THR A 31 11.39 0.38 -8.81
N ARG A 32 11.57 0.40 -7.48
CA ARG A 32 11.03 -0.67 -6.63
C ARG A 32 9.50 -0.70 -6.79
N VAL A 33 8.90 -1.88 -6.87
CA VAL A 33 7.43 -2.02 -7.00
C VAL A 33 6.65 -1.47 -5.79
N GLN A 34 7.33 -1.27 -4.65
CA GLN A 34 6.82 -0.61 -3.45
C GLN A 34 7.09 0.90 -3.37
N HIS A 35 7.70 1.49 -4.41
CA HIS A 35 7.87 2.94 -4.49
C HIS A 35 6.50 3.64 -4.56
N ALA A 36 6.43 4.93 -4.20
CA ALA A 36 5.17 5.66 -4.06
C ALA A 36 4.25 5.58 -5.30
N SER A 37 4.78 5.77 -6.51
CA SER A 37 4.00 5.75 -7.75
C SER A 37 3.35 4.39 -8.05
N PRO A 38 4.07 3.24 -8.06
CA PRO A 38 3.43 1.93 -8.20
C PRO A 38 2.58 1.56 -6.97
N ALA A 39 3.00 1.90 -5.76
CA ALA A 39 2.26 1.61 -4.53
C ALA A 39 0.87 2.25 -4.51
N ALA A 40 0.70 3.46 -5.06
CA ALA A 40 -0.59 4.13 -5.14
C ALA A 40 -1.67 3.32 -5.91
N ALA A 41 -1.28 2.31 -6.69
CA ALA A 41 -2.22 1.46 -7.39
C ALA A 41 -2.83 0.35 -6.50
N TYR A 42 -2.18 -0.04 -5.41
CA TYR A 42 -2.59 -1.18 -4.58
C TYR A 42 -2.57 -0.94 -3.07
N ALA A 43 -1.70 -0.06 -2.57
CA ALA A 43 -1.48 0.14 -1.14
C ALA A 43 -2.21 1.37 -0.58
N HIS A 44 -2.55 1.29 0.70
CA HIS A 44 -3.00 2.38 1.55
C HIS A 44 -2.02 2.51 2.73
N SER A 45 -1.30 3.63 2.78
CA SER A 45 -0.30 3.89 3.82
C SER A 45 -0.18 5.38 4.08
N VAL A 46 -0.09 5.76 5.35
CA VAL A 46 0.21 7.14 5.78
C VAL A 46 1.66 7.54 5.53
N SER A 47 2.55 6.58 5.24
CA SER A 47 3.94 6.85 4.90
C SER A 47 4.39 6.05 3.68
N ARG A 48 4.88 6.76 2.67
CA ARG A 48 5.51 6.16 1.49
C ARG A 48 6.82 5.43 1.78
N SER A 49 7.40 5.61 2.97
CA SER A 49 8.68 5.03 3.35
C SER A 49 8.56 3.65 4.00
N TRP A 50 7.35 3.19 4.31
CA TRP A 50 7.09 1.88 4.93
C TRP A 50 7.14 0.76 3.89
N TYR A 51 8.31 0.58 3.30
CA TYR A 51 8.53 -0.33 2.19
C TYR A 51 8.46 -1.80 2.60
N SER A 52 8.96 -2.11 3.80
CA SER A 52 8.95 -3.42 4.44
C SER A 52 8.60 -3.29 5.93
N ASP A 53 8.42 -4.42 6.61
CA ASP A 53 8.26 -4.49 8.07
C ASP A 53 9.43 -3.83 8.83
N ALA A 54 10.65 -3.90 8.29
CA ALA A 54 11.81 -3.23 8.86
C ALA A 54 11.71 -1.70 8.86
N ASP A 55 10.90 -1.11 7.97
CA ASP A 55 10.68 0.34 7.88
C ASP A 55 9.51 0.82 8.74
N LEU A 56 8.71 -0.11 9.30
CA LEU A 56 7.57 0.21 10.15
C LEU A 56 8.03 0.44 11.60
N PRO A 57 7.71 1.59 12.21
CA PRO A 57 7.96 1.77 13.63
C PRO A 57 7.07 0.82 14.43
N SER A 58 7.58 0.31 15.56
CA SER A 58 6.87 -0.65 16.41
C SER A 58 5.51 -0.15 16.91
N SER A 59 5.29 1.17 16.96
CA SER A 59 3.98 1.76 17.22
C SER A 59 3.01 1.54 16.05
N ALA A 60 3.42 1.71 14.80
CA ALA A 60 2.56 1.51 13.63
C ALA A 60 2.15 0.02 13.50
N HIS A 61 3.08 -0.90 13.74
CA HIS A 61 2.75 -2.33 13.79
C HIS A 61 1.71 -2.66 14.86
N ARG A 62 1.83 -2.09 16.07
CA ARG A 62 0.84 -2.30 17.14
C ARG A 62 -0.54 -1.72 16.82
N HIS A 63 -0.59 -0.69 15.98
CA HIS A 63 -1.85 -0.11 15.49
C HIS A 63 -2.40 -0.81 14.23
N GLY A 64 -1.78 -1.92 13.81
CA GLY A 64 -2.28 -2.74 12.70
C GLY A 64 -1.89 -2.24 11.31
N CYS A 65 -0.97 -1.27 11.19
CA CYS A 65 -0.43 -0.94 9.88
C CYS A 65 0.49 -2.03 9.35
N VAL A 66 0.32 -2.31 8.07
CA VAL A 66 1.10 -3.26 7.28
C VAL A 66 1.92 -2.50 6.25
N ASP A 67 3.10 -3.03 5.93
CA ASP A 67 4.04 -2.41 5.00
C ASP A 67 3.56 -2.54 3.56
N ILE A 68 4.15 -1.74 2.67
CA ILE A 68 3.77 -1.70 1.27
C ILE A 68 4.06 -3.05 0.58
N ALA A 69 5.13 -3.77 0.95
CA ALA A 69 5.41 -5.07 0.36
C ALA A 69 4.37 -6.13 0.74
N THR A 70 3.91 -6.16 2.00
CA THR A 70 2.81 -7.03 2.43
C THR A 70 1.53 -6.71 1.65
N GLN A 71 1.16 -5.42 1.53
CA GLN A 71 -0.04 -5.00 0.79
C GLN A 71 0.00 -5.32 -0.71
N LEU A 72 1.17 -5.58 -1.29
CA LEU A 72 1.28 -5.98 -2.71
C LEU A 72 0.77 -7.41 -2.95
N VAL A 73 0.93 -8.28 -1.96
CA VAL A 73 0.69 -9.74 -2.10
C VAL A 73 -0.56 -10.23 -1.38
N THR A 74 -1.15 -9.42 -0.49
CA THR A 74 -2.39 -9.71 0.24
C THR A 74 -3.57 -8.93 -0.31
#